data_AF-A0A7W8KAL8-F1
#
_entry.id   AF-A0A7W8KAL8-F1
#
_cell.length_a   1.000
_cell.length_b   1.000
_cell.length_c   1.000
_cell.angle_alpha   90.00
_cell.angle_beta   90.00
_cell.angle_gamma   90.00
#
_symmetry.space_group_name_H-M   'P 1'
#
loop_
_entity.id
_entity.type
_entity.pdbx_description
1 polymer ?
#
loop_
_entity_poly.entity_id
_entity_poly.type
_entity_poly.pdbx_seq_one_letter_code
_entity_poly.pdbx_strand_id
1 'polypeptide(L)'
;MGMYGRSLRGQTEGFALVLSLLFTGIVLLIVVSTAASLVTGTRQGGANERVGYQALLVAESGLNSLPRRSAEYVRTTPYIGASQTELQSWLTGSSSPTNAGGLRAALNDSTKNPATGDTIVSLTAQSATTFTAVSTGTSSTGTKTILQDYAVTDRTLPPGLRPRSGLISRPPINTNGNATVQAQNVNNTVTTVSGAAVNIPALTTSATVPVVSSAGLTTGDYVKISGSTFKISAISGNVLTVIRVPGASSTAQTLSGNVDVVLNAVSQSYTGVTSSTAIKVSNIADYAVGEIINIGSVKAKIATIDYSSKTVTLTWTGSPPSSIDEGTPVTRDVTALSSGSDITLVNGKVNNFKGISGGALTNDCADVNGTIQCAGAKDTVLANAGATQTSTSLSFTQLLFGMTDEELSDLVPLTTSNFPTLSGGIMRIRGSDLASAIKGKNSTGVLIVDGDVDQNINASTTFNGLIYIRGNLIGFGNGNFTVNGSVAVRGSNTMTTSTILGSLAINYNAVTLRTVLQSATGSKKLNVISGTWRQQ
;
A
#
# COMPACT_ATOMS: atom_id res chain seq x y z
N MET A 1 -0.49 -85.76 -93.19
CA MET A 1 -1.80 -85.22 -93.63
C MET A 1 -2.59 -84.90 -92.37
N GLY A 2 -3.06 -83.66 -92.21
CA GLY A 2 -4.10 -83.30 -91.23
C GLY A 2 -3.65 -82.68 -89.89
N MET A 3 -3.73 -81.34 -89.83
CA MET A 3 -4.29 -80.50 -88.77
C MET A 3 -4.17 -80.92 -87.29
N TYR A 4 -3.72 -80.00 -86.43
CA TYR A 4 -4.64 -79.18 -85.60
C TYR A 4 -3.86 -78.06 -84.88
N GLY A 5 -4.01 -76.83 -85.37
CA GLY A 5 -3.79 -75.64 -84.56
C GLY A 5 -5.11 -75.28 -83.89
N ARG A 6 -5.09 -75.12 -82.56
CA ARG A 6 -5.98 -74.25 -81.76
C ARG A 6 -5.74 -74.52 -80.27
N SER A 7 -5.08 -73.59 -79.58
CA SER A 7 -5.42 -73.13 -78.22
C SER A 7 -4.28 -72.27 -77.65
N LEU A 8 -4.13 -71.04 -78.14
CA LEU A 8 -3.24 -70.02 -77.52
C LEU A 8 -4.02 -68.80 -77.00
N ARG A 9 -5.36 -68.85 -76.97
CA ARG A 9 -6.18 -67.73 -76.43
C ARG A 9 -6.44 -67.83 -74.92
N GLY A 10 -6.44 -69.03 -74.34
CA GLY A 10 -6.74 -69.22 -72.91
C GLY A 10 -5.56 -68.94 -71.95
N GLN A 11 -4.31 -68.95 -72.44
CA GLN A 11 -3.13 -68.75 -71.58
C GLN A 11 -2.79 -67.27 -71.34
N THR A 12 -3.17 -66.37 -72.25
CA THR A 12 -2.98 -64.92 -72.08
C THR A 12 -4.02 -64.27 -71.16
N GLU A 13 -5.25 -64.77 -71.12
CA GLU A 13 -6.32 -64.24 -70.24
C GLU A 13 -6.11 -64.63 -68.77
N GLY A 14 -5.63 -65.85 -68.50
CA GLY A 14 -5.30 -66.29 -67.14
C GLY A 14 -4.10 -65.57 -66.53
N PHE A 15 -3.06 -65.29 -67.34
CA PHE A 15 -1.89 -64.54 -66.88
C PHE A 15 -2.22 -63.06 -66.60
N ALA A 16 -3.05 -62.44 -67.42
CA ALA A 16 -3.52 -61.07 -67.20
C ALA A 16 -4.33 -60.93 -65.90
N LEU A 17 -5.16 -61.93 -65.56
CA LEU A 17 -5.91 -61.96 -64.30
C LEU A 17 -4.98 -62.06 -63.09
N VAL A 18 -3.98 -62.95 -63.15
CA VAL A 18 -2.99 -63.12 -62.06
C VAL A 18 -2.15 -61.86 -61.90
N LEU A 19 -1.68 -61.24 -62.99
CA LEU A 19 -0.92 -60.01 -62.94
C LEU A 19 -1.75 -58.85 -62.39
N SER A 20 -3.02 -58.73 -62.81
CA SER A 20 -3.98 -57.74 -62.30
C SER A 20 -4.24 -57.91 -60.80
N LEU A 21 -4.47 -59.14 -60.33
CA LEU A 21 -4.64 -59.45 -58.91
C LEU A 21 -3.39 -59.11 -58.09
N LEU A 22 -2.21 -59.42 -58.61
CA LEU A 22 -0.94 -59.18 -57.93
C LEU A 22 -0.63 -57.67 -57.88
N PHE A 23 -0.85 -56.95 -58.98
CA PHE A 23 -0.67 -55.50 -59.04
C PHE A 23 -1.69 -54.78 -58.15
N THR A 24 -2.95 -55.20 -58.17
CA THR A 24 -4.00 -54.67 -57.28
C THR A 24 -3.67 -54.96 -55.81
N GLY A 25 -3.16 -56.16 -55.49
CA GLY A 25 -2.72 -56.52 -54.14
C GLY A 25 -1.55 -55.66 -53.65
N ILE A 26 -0.54 -55.42 -54.50
CA ILE A 26 0.60 -54.55 -54.17
C ILE A 26 0.15 -53.10 -53.98
N VAL A 27 -0.67 -52.56 -54.89
CA VAL A 27 -1.19 -51.19 -54.79
C VAL A 27 -2.03 -51.03 -53.52
N LEU A 28 -2.87 -52.02 -53.19
CA LEU A 28 -3.71 -51.99 -51.99
C LEU A 28 -2.85 -52.08 -50.72
N LEU A 29 -1.79 -52.89 -50.70
CA LEU A 29 -0.80 -52.91 -49.60
C LEU A 29 -0.08 -51.57 -49.42
N ILE A 30 0.31 -50.91 -50.52
CA ILE A 30 0.96 -49.59 -50.48
C ILE A 30 -0.02 -48.54 -49.95
N VAL A 31 -1.27 -48.53 -50.41
CA VAL A 31 -2.31 -47.59 -49.93
C VAL A 31 -2.64 -47.82 -48.46
N VAL A 32 -2.77 -49.08 -48.01
CA VAL A 32 -3.01 -49.41 -46.61
C VAL A 32 -1.81 -49.03 -45.74
N SER A 33 -0.58 -49.28 -46.20
CA SER A 33 0.65 -48.92 -45.49
C SER A 33 0.82 -47.39 -45.35
N THR A 34 0.56 -46.64 -46.43
CA THR A 34 0.62 -45.17 -46.42
C THR A 34 -0.50 -44.58 -45.57
N ALA A 35 -1.73 -45.08 -45.65
CA ALA A 35 -2.84 -44.67 -44.80
C ALA A 35 -2.56 -44.96 -43.31
N ALA A 36 -2.04 -46.15 -42.98
CA ALA A 36 -1.67 -46.51 -41.61
C ALA A 36 -0.54 -45.63 -41.07
N SER A 37 0.45 -45.28 -41.91
CA SER A 37 1.55 -44.38 -41.54
C SER A 37 1.06 -42.95 -41.29
N LEU A 38 0.15 -42.45 -42.12
CA LEU A 38 -0.47 -41.13 -41.93
C LEU A 38 -1.37 -41.06 -40.69
N VAL A 39 -2.17 -42.10 -40.43
CA VAL A 39 -3.00 -42.20 -39.21
C VAL A 39 -2.12 -42.28 -37.95
N THR A 40 -1.02 -43.02 -38.01
CA THR A 40 -0.07 -43.10 -36.89
C THR A 40 0.64 -41.77 -36.68
N GLY A 41 1.09 -41.10 -37.75
CA GLY A 41 1.73 -39.79 -37.68
C GLY A 41 0.81 -38.69 -37.15
N THR A 42 -0.45 -38.66 -37.56
CA THR A 42 -1.46 -37.70 -37.05
C THR A 42 -1.80 -37.94 -35.59
N ARG A 43 -1.91 -39.21 -35.16
CA ARG A 43 -2.11 -39.57 -33.74
C ARG A 43 -0.90 -39.22 -32.88
N GLN A 44 0.33 -39.46 -33.38
CA GLN A 44 1.56 -39.08 -32.69
C GLN A 44 1.71 -37.55 -32.63
N GLY A 45 1.38 -36.83 -33.70
CA GLY A 45 1.36 -35.37 -33.72
C GLY A 45 0.43 -34.79 -32.65
N GLY A 46 -0.81 -35.28 -32.57
CA GLY A 46 -1.77 -34.85 -31.55
C GLY A 46 -1.38 -35.25 -30.13
N ALA A 47 -0.73 -36.41 -29.95
CA ALA A 47 -0.20 -36.83 -28.65
C ALA A 47 0.96 -35.93 -28.20
N ASN A 48 1.92 -35.65 -29.08
CA ASN A 48 3.07 -34.77 -28.82
C ASN A 48 2.62 -33.33 -28.53
N GLU A 49 1.62 -32.84 -29.24
CA GLU A 49 1.05 -31.52 -29.00
C GLU A 49 0.38 -31.44 -27.62
N ARG A 50 -0.43 -32.44 -27.24
CA ARG A 50 -1.04 -32.51 -25.90
C ARG A 50 0.00 -32.54 -24.79
N VAL A 51 1.05 -33.33 -24.96
CA VAL A 51 2.16 -33.42 -24.00
C VAL A 51 2.90 -32.07 -23.92
N GLY A 52 3.12 -31.41 -25.06
CA GLY A 52 3.68 -30.06 -25.12
C GLY A 52 2.82 -29.02 -24.40
N TYR A 53 1.49 -29.04 -24.57
CA TYR A 53 0.58 -28.14 -23.85
C TYR A 53 0.57 -28.41 -22.34
N GLN A 54 0.60 -29.67 -21.92
CA GLN A 54 0.69 -29.99 -20.50
C GLN A 54 2.00 -29.48 -19.90
N ALA A 55 3.13 -29.66 -20.58
CA ALA A 55 4.42 -29.12 -20.17
C ALA A 55 4.38 -27.57 -20.09
N LEU A 56 3.71 -26.91 -21.05
CA LEU A 56 3.53 -25.45 -21.03
C LEU A 56 2.71 -24.98 -19.83
N LEU A 57 1.56 -25.60 -19.55
CA LEU A 57 0.70 -25.25 -18.41
C LEU A 57 1.42 -25.43 -17.06
N VAL A 58 2.25 -26.47 -16.94
CA VAL A 58 3.09 -26.68 -15.77
C VAL A 58 4.13 -25.56 -15.63
N ALA A 59 4.79 -25.19 -16.73
CA ALA A 59 5.74 -24.09 -16.74
C ALA A 59 5.08 -22.76 -16.34
N GLU A 60 3.89 -22.47 -16.90
CA GLU A 60 3.06 -21.29 -16.60
C GLU A 60 2.61 -21.23 -15.15
N SER A 61 2.19 -22.36 -14.58
CA SER A 61 1.84 -22.46 -13.16
C SER A 61 3.00 -22.02 -12.27
N GLY A 62 4.24 -22.39 -12.61
CA GLY A 62 5.43 -21.97 -11.86
C GLY A 62 5.64 -20.46 -11.84
N LEU A 63 5.49 -19.79 -12.99
CA LEU A 63 5.61 -18.32 -13.06
C LEU A 63 4.41 -17.60 -12.45
N ASN A 64 3.19 -18.08 -12.70
CA ASN A 64 1.97 -17.48 -12.15
C ASN A 64 1.90 -17.59 -10.62
N SER A 65 2.45 -18.66 -10.04
CA SER A 65 2.53 -18.85 -8.59
C SER A 65 3.75 -18.19 -7.95
N LEU A 66 4.73 -17.70 -8.72
CA LEU A 66 5.98 -17.14 -8.22
C LEU A 66 5.76 -16.04 -7.18
N PRO A 67 4.93 -14.98 -7.41
CA PRO A 67 4.74 -13.94 -6.40
C PRO A 67 4.22 -14.50 -5.08
N ARG A 68 3.26 -15.44 -5.15
CA ARG A 68 2.66 -16.07 -3.97
C ARG A 68 3.66 -16.96 -3.22
N ARG A 69 4.42 -17.80 -3.94
CA ARG A 69 5.43 -18.70 -3.35
C ARG A 69 6.61 -17.92 -2.75
N SER A 70 6.97 -16.80 -3.38
CA SER A 70 8.06 -15.94 -2.91
C SER A 70 7.68 -15.11 -1.69
N ALA A 71 6.38 -14.89 -1.42
CA ALA A 71 5.91 -13.91 -0.43
C ALA A 71 6.55 -14.12 0.94
N GLU A 72 6.62 -15.37 1.41
CA GLU A 72 7.23 -15.69 2.71
C GLU A 72 8.74 -15.43 2.74
N TYR A 73 9.45 -15.71 1.65
CA TYR A 73 10.88 -15.41 1.54
C TYR A 73 11.13 -13.91 1.51
N VAL A 74 10.36 -13.15 0.72
CA VAL A 74 10.49 -11.68 0.68
C VAL A 74 10.13 -11.06 2.04
N ARG A 75 9.20 -11.66 2.78
CA ARG A 75 8.81 -11.26 4.13
C ARG A 75 9.92 -11.51 5.15
N THR A 76 10.54 -12.68 5.13
CA THR A 76 11.55 -13.08 6.13
C THR A 76 12.97 -12.62 5.78
N THR A 77 13.25 -12.43 4.49
CA THR A 77 14.53 -12.01 3.94
C THR A 77 14.31 -10.86 2.96
N PRO A 78 14.00 -9.65 3.44
CA PRO A 78 13.69 -8.52 2.56
C PRO A 78 14.90 -8.08 1.73
N TYR A 79 14.66 -7.72 0.47
CA TYR A 79 15.69 -7.13 -0.39
C TYR A 79 15.92 -5.66 -0.02
N ILE A 80 17.17 -5.34 0.36
CA ILE A 80 17.61 -3.99 0.76
C ILE A 80 18.66 -3.37 -0.18
N GLY A 81 19.02 -4.08 -1.25
CA GLY A 81 20.05 -3.63 -2.19
C GLY A 81 19.57 -2.50 -3.11
N ALA A 82 20.54 -1.80 -3.70
CA ALA A 82 20.32 -0.71 -4.66
C ALA A 82 20.98 -0.98 -6.02
N SER A 83 21.64 -2.13 -6.20
CA SER A 83 22.35 -2.51 -7.41
C SER A 83 21.87 -3.83 -8.00
N GLN A 84 22.11 -4.03 -9.30
CA GLN A 84 21.80 -5.30 -9.98
C GLN A 84 22.54 -6.49 -9.34
N THR A 85 23.79 -6.30 -8.89
CA THR A 85 24.60 -7.34 -8.25
C THR A 85 24.03 -7.75 -6.89
N GLU A 86 23.54 -6.79 -6.11
CA GLU A 86 22.86 -7.09 -4.84
C GLU A 86 21.53 -7.80 -5.08
N LEU A 87 20.77 -7.41 -6.11
CA LEU A 87 19.55 -8.13 -6.48
C LEU A 87 19.89 -9.57 -6.90
N GLN A 88 20.89 -9.76 -7.75
CA GLN A 88 21.33 -11.09 -8.19
C GLN A 88 21.75 -11.96 -6.99
N SER A 89 22.47 -11.36 -6.04
CA SER A 89 22.89 -12.00 -4.79
C SER A 89 21.70 -12.43 -3.93
N TRP A 90 20.68 -11.58 -3.81
CA TRP A 90 19.46 -11.90 -3.07
C TRP A 90 18.63 -13.00 -3.76
N LEU A 91 18.55 -12.98 -5.10
CA LEU A 91 17.86 -14.00 -5.88
C LEU A 91 18.52 -15.39 -5.79
N THR A 92 19.86 -15.44 -5.76
CA THR A 92 20.63 -16.70 -5.90
C THR A 92 21.42 -17.13 -4.66
N GLY A 93 21.50 -16.29 -3.62
CA GLY A 93 22.15 -16.60 -2.34
C GLY A 93 23.67 -16.55 -2.35
N SER A 94 24.29 -15.94 -3.37
CA SER A 94 25.72 -16.11 -3.67
C SER A 94 26.70 -15.19 -2.90
N SER A 95 26.27 -14.42 -1.88
CA SER A 95 27.19 -13.50 -1.18
C SER A 95 26.87 -13.15 0.28
N SER A 96 25.83 -13.73 0.92
CA SER A 96 25.53 -13.45 2.34
C SER A 96 25.62 -14.70 3.23
N PRO A 97 26.39 -14.67 4.34
CA PRO A 97 26.45 -15.77 5.32
C PRO A 97 25.10 -16.09 5.98
N THR A 98 24.13 -15.18 5.92
CA THR A 98 22.80 -15.34 6.55
C THR A 98 21.73 -15.92 5.61
N ASN A 99 22.00 -16.00 4.30
CA ASN A 99 21.01 -16.36 3.28
C ASN A 99 21.49 -17.54 2.41
N ALA A 100 21.79 -18.68 3.03
CA ALA A 100 22.17 -19.89 2.30
C ALA A 100 21.03 -20.31 1.33
N GLY A 101 21.21 -20.04 0.03
CA GLY A 101 20.35 -20.51 -1.06
C GLY A 101 19.54 -19.44 -1.84
N GLY A 102 19.35 -18.23 -1.31
CA GLY A 102 18.59 -17.17 -2.00
C GLY A 102 17.11 -17.47 -2.24
N LEU A 103 16.39 -16.56 -2.92
CA LEU A 103 14.98 -16.77 -3.29
C LEU A 103 14.80 -18.04 -4.13
N ARG A 104 15.73 -18.35 -5.04
CA ARG A 104 15.64 -19.54 -5.90
C ARG A 104 15.59 -20.85 -5.08
N ALA A 105 16.46 -21.01 -4.08
CA ALA A 105 16.42 -22.22 -3.26
C ALA A 105 15.16 -22.29 -2.42
N ALA A 106 14.68 -21.16 -1.89
CA ALA A 106 13.42 -21.13 -1.13
C ALA A 106 12.20 -21.53 -1.98
N LEU A 107 12.22 -21.21 -3.28
CA LEU A 107 11.17 -21.61 -4.23
C LEU A 107 11.22 -23.10 -4.59
N ASN A 108 12.43 -23.68 -4.64
CA ASN A 108 12.65 -25.08 -5.05
C ASN A 108 12.76 -26.04 -3.85
N ASP A 109 12.47 -25.59 -2.63
CA ASP A 109 12.39 -26.44 -1.43
C ASP A 109 11.21 -27.40 -1.54
N SER A 110 11.51 -28.68 -1.78
CA SER A 110 10.53 -29.76 -1.96
C SER A 110 9.66 -30.01 -0.73
N THR A 111 10.05 -29.52 0.45
CA THR A 111 9.23 -29.63 1.67
C THR A 111 8.13 -28.58 1.74
N LYS A 112 8.28 -27.47 0.99
CA LYS A 112 7.35 -26.33 0.95
C LYS A 112 6.56 -26.23 -0.36
N ASN A 113 6.96 -26.98 -1.39
CA ASN A 113 6.28 -27.02 -2.67
C ASN A 113 5.82 -28.47 -2.99
N PRO A 114 4.64 -28.90 -2.52
CA PRO A 114 4.35 -30.33 -2.42
C PRO A 114 4.06 -31.09 -3.72
N ALA A 115 3.83 -30.46 -4.89
CA ALA A 115 3.06 -31.20 -5.91
C ALA A 115 3.11 -30.76 -7.38
N THR A 116 4.10 -30.03 -7.87
CA THR A 116 4.11 -29.67 -9.30
C THR A 116 5.45 -29.98 -9.94
N GLY A 117 5.45 -30.71 -11.06
CA GLY A 117 6.63 -30.98 -11.88
C GLY A 117 7.16 -29.72 -12.60
N ASP A 118 6.97 -28.54 -11.99
CA ASP A 118 7.52 -27.26 -12.41
C ASP A 118 8.83 -27.01 -11.64
N THR A 119 9.86 -26.58 -12.35
CA THR A 119 11.09 -26.12 -11.69
C THR A 119 11.36 -24.69 -12.12
N ILE A 120 11.46 -23.79 -11.15
CA ILE A 120 12.03 -22.46 -11.41
C ILE A 120 13.53 -22.67 -11.60
N VAL A 121 13.96 -22.62 -12.86
CA VAL A 121 15.31 -22.99 -13.28
C VAL A 121 16.29 -21.87 -12.97
N SER A 122 15.90 -20.62 -13.22
CA SER A 122 16.78 -19.47 -12.98
C SER A 122 16.04 -18.19 -12.66
N LEU A 123 16.72 -17.32 -11.93
CA LEU A 123 16.33 -15.95 -11.61
C LEU A 123 17.52 -15.06 -11.96
N THR A 124 17.35 -14.13 -12.90
CA THR A 124 18.42 -13.29 -13.43
C THR A 124 18.07 -11.82 -13.32
N ALA A 125 18.81 -11.06 -12.52
CA ALA A 125 18.63 -9.63 -12.35
C ALA A 125 18.93 -8.88 -13.65
N GLN A 126 18.00 -8.02 -14.06
CA GLN A 126 18.12 -7.12 -15.21
C GLN A 126 18.49 -5.70 -14.79
N SER A 127 18.10 -5.31 -13.57
CA SER A 127 18.42 -4.02 -12.96
C SER A 127 18.48 -4.16 -11.43
N ALA A 128 18.56 -3.05 -10.70
CA ALA A 128 18.47 -3.05 -9.24
C ALA A 128 17.10 -3.49 -8.70
N THR A 129 16.04 -3.46 -9.52
CA THR A 129 14.67 -3.75 -9.09
C THR A 129 13.92 -4.71 -10.01
N THR A 130 14.52 -5.16 -11.12
CA THR A 130 13.84 -6.07 -12.06
C THR A 130 14.68 -7.30 -12.33
N PHE A 131 14.00 -8.44 -12.54
CA PHE A 131 14.65 -9.70 -12.87
C PHE A 131 13.75 -10.57 -13.76
N THR A 132 14.36 -11.47 -14.52
CA THR A 132 13.67 -12.49 -15.31
C THR A 132 13.63 -13.79 -14.52
N ALA A 133 12.44 -14.39 -14.39
CA ALA A 133 12.30 -15.76 -13.92
C ALA A 133 12.07 -16.71 -15.09
N VAL A 134 12.74 -17.87 -15.03
CA VAL A 134 12.60 -18.94 -16.03
C VAL A 134 11.99 -20.16 -15.35
N SER A 135 10.86 -20.62 -15.88
CA SER A 135 10.20 -21.85 -15.43
C SER A 135 10.25 -22.88 -16.55
N THR A 136 10.60 -24.12 -16.19
CA THR A 136 10.52 -25.25 -17.11
C THR A 136 9.53 -26.26 -16.57
N GLY A 137 8.54 -26.60 -17.42
CA GLY A 137 7.57 -27.64 -17.15
C GLY A 137 7.89 -28.87 -17.97
N THR A 138 7.79 -30.03 -17.31
CA THR A 138 8.03 -31.33 -17.94
C THR A 138 6.78 -32.21 -17.81
N SER A 139 6.33 -32.81 -18.91
CA SER A 139 5.29 -33.84 -18.93
C SER A 139 5.74 -34.99 -19.83
N SER A 140 5.93 -36.18 -19.29
CA SER A 140 6.48 -37.35 -20.00
C SER A 140 7.74 -37.02 -20.83
N THR A 141 7.66 -36.94 -22.15
CA THR A 141 8.73 -36.61 -23.11
C THR A 141 8.76 -35.15 -23.55
N GLY A 142 7.74 -34.35 -23.20
CA GLY A 142 7.68 -32.93 -23.56
C GLY A 142 8.28 -32.03 -22.49
N THR A 143 9.09 -31.08 -22.94
CA THR A 143 9.65 -30.01 -22.10
C THR A 143 9.30 -28.67 -22.73
N LYS A 144 8.81 -27.73 -21.91
CA LYS A 144 8.56 -26.34 -22.32
C LYS A 144 9.17 -25.39 -21.32
N THR A 145 9.78 -24.34 -21.83
CA THR A 145 10.40 -23.29 -21.01
C THR A 145 9.71 -21.98 -21.30
N ILE A 146 9.40 -21.25 -20.24
CA ILE A 146 8.82 -19.92 -20.33
C ILE A 146 9.58 -18.94 -19.45
N LEU A 147 9.50 -17.67 -19.82
CA LEU A 147 10.15 -16.57 -19.11
C LEU A 147 9.15 -15.46 -18.89
N GLN A 148 9.28 -14.81 -17.75
CA GLN A 148 8.47 -13.67 -17.35
C GLN A 148 9.37 -12.73 -16.55
N ASP A 149 9.27 -11.43 -16.83
CA ASP A 149 9.99 -10.44 -16.05
C ASP A 149 9.13 -10.00 -14.85
N TYR A 150 9.81 -9.73 -13.74
CA TYR A 150 9.24 -9.32 -12.47
C TYR A 150 9.96 -8.07 -11.96
N ALA A 151 9.22 -7.26 -11.21
CA ALA A 151 9.75 -6.11 -10.49
C ALA A 151 9.63 -6.35 -8.98
N VAL A 152 10.70 -6.09 -8.25
CA VAL A 152 10.74 -5.94 -6.80
C VAL A 152 10.35 -4.51 -6.48
N THR A 153 9.14 -4.31 -5.98
CA THR A 153 8.63 -2.98 -5.61
C THR A 153 8.40 -2.90 -4.12
N ASP A 154 8.54 -1.71 -3.55
CA ASP A 154 8.09 -1.44 -2.19
C ASP A 154 6.58 -1.68 -2.05
N ARG A 155 6.18 -2.34 -0.96
CA ARG A 155 4.81 -2.23 -0.47
C ARG A 155 4.74 -0.98 0.38
N THR A 156 3.87 -0.06 0.03
CA THR A 156 3.62 1.15 0.82
C THR A 156 2.38 0.96 1.67
N LEU A 157 2.25 1.73 2.74
CA LEU A 157 0.95 1.90 3.37
C LEU A 157 -0.03 2.49 2.33
N PRO A 158 -1.28 2.04 2.30
CA PRO A 158 -2.28 2.73 1.51
C PRO A 158 -2.47 4.14 2.12
N PRO A 159 -3.05 5.08 1.36
CA PRO A 159 -3.50 6.35 1.91
C PRO A 159 -4.68 6.06 2.86
N GLY A 160 -4.41 5.63 4.09
CA GLY A 160 -5.40 5.33 5.12
C GLY A 160 -5.84 6.58 5.91
N LEU A 161 -6.80 6.38 6.82
CA LEU A 161 -7.27 7.41 7.75
C LEU A 161 -6.11 7.87 8.63
N ARG A 162 -5.67 9.10 8.41
CA ARG A 162 -4.55 9.66 9.16
C ARG A 162 -4.94 9.89 10.62
N PRO A 163 -4.00 9.69 11.57
CA PRO A 163 -4.18 10.08 12.96
C PRO A 163 -4.70 11.52 13.06
N ARG A 164 -5.73 11.76 13.89
CA ARG A 164 -6.38 13.07 14.10
C ARG A 164 -5.97 13.75 15.41
N SER A 165 -4.95 13.23 16.06
CA SER A 165 -4.47 13.73 17.33
C SER A 165 -2.99 13.39 17.51
N GLY A 166 -2.32 14.14 18.39
CA GLY A 166 -0.96 13.81 18.79
C GLY A 166 -0.90 12.49 19.54
N LEU A 167 -1.82 12.27 20.48
CA LEU A 167 -2.00 10.98 21.14
C LEU A 167 -3.41 10.46 20.91
N ILE A 168 -3.52 9.34 20.20
CA ILE A 168 -4.78 8.62 19.98
C ILE A 168 -4.76 7.34 20.80
N SER A 169 -5.83 7.07 21.52
CA SER A 169 -5.93 5.87 22.34
C SER A 169 -7.34 5.30 22.26
N ARG A 170 -7.48 3.98 22.17
CA ARG A 170 -8.77 3.33 22.44
C ARG A 170 -9.01 3.17 23.95
N PRO A 171 -8.02 2.73 24.77
CA PRO A 171 -8.13 2.77 26.23
C PRO A 171 -8.19 4.19 26.79
N PRO A 172 -8.59 4.35 28.07
CA PRO A 172 -8.50 5.63 28.77
C PRO A 172 -7.08 6.19 28.74
N ILE A 173 -6.94 7.50 28.59
CA ILE A 173 -5.64 8.18 28.67
C ILE A 173 -5.44 8.70 30.09
N ASN A 174 -4.31 8.38 30.70
CA ASN A 174 -3.87 8.96 31.96
C ASN A 174 -2.57 9.73 31.72
N THR A 175 -2.57 11.03 32.00
CA THR A 175 -1.35 11.83 31.89
C THR A 175 -0.78 12.05 33.28
N ASN A 176 0.36 11.43 33.59
CA ASN A 176 1.04 11.62 34.85
C ASN A 176 2.44 12.23 34.61
N GLY A 177 2.75 13.36 35.25
CA GLY A 177 4.02 14.06 35.09
C GLY A 177 3.96 15.37 34.28
N ASN A 178 4.97 15.61 33.45
CA ASN A 178 5.21 16.88 32.74
C ASN A 178 5.03 16.75 31.22
N ALA A 179 4.31 15.74 30.75
CA ALA A 179 4.08 15.55 29.32
C ALA A 179 3.40 16.77 28.69
N THR A 180 3.75 17.04 27.43
CA THR A 180 3.14 18.10 26.62
C THR A 180 2.75 17.53 25.26
N VAL A 181 1.52 17.82 24.83
CA VAL A 181 1.06 17.43 23.49
C VAL A 181 0.50 18.66 22.81
N GLN A 182 1.09 19.00 21.67
CA GLN A 182 0.63 20.11 20.83
C GLN A 182 0.28 19.56 19.46
N ALA A 183 -0.95 19.81 19.02
CA ALA A 183 -1.40 19.45 17.71
C ALA A 183 -1.53 20.71 16.85
N GLN A 184 -0.77 20.75 15.76
CA GLN A 184 -0.78 21.83 14.78
C GLN A 184 -1.40 21.35 13.46
N ASN A 185 -2.30 22.17 12.93
CA ASN A 185 -3.02 22.10 11.66
C ASN A 185 -3.29 23.59 11.32
N VAL A 186 -3.14 24.16 10.15
CA VAL A 186 -4.03 24.03 9.00
C VAL A 186 -3.34 24.61 7.75
N ASN A 187 -2.14 25.19 7.83
CA ASN A 187 -1.39 25.74 6.69
C ASN A 187 0.11 25.48 6.85
N ASN A 188 0.53 24.23 6.63
CA ASN A 188 1.93 23.88 6.73
C ASN A 188 2.46 23.57 5.34
N THR A 189 3.43 24.38 4.96
CA THR A 189 4.22 24.28 3.75
C THR A 189 4.80 22.87 3.63
N VAL A 190 4.37 22.13 2.60
CA VAL A 190 4.90 20.80 2.31
C VAL A 190 6.20 20.89 1.53
N THR A 191 6.33 21.94 0.72
CA THR A 191 7.48 22.20 -0.13
C THR A 191 7.48 23.67 -0.53
N THR A 192 8.51 24.12 -1.25
CA THR A 192 8.58 25.46 -1.82
C THR A 192 8.75 25.38 -3.32
N VAL A 193 8.28 26.41 -4.03
CA VAL A 193 8.56 26.59 -5.46
C VAL A 193 10.07 26.75 -5.62
N SER A 194 10.65 25.93 -6.51
CA SER A 194 12.09 25.92 -6.78
C SER A 194 12.43 26.84 -7.95
N GLY A 195 13.49 27.65 -7.80
CA GLY A 195 13.98 28.53 -8.87
C GLY A 195 13.14 29.78 -9.10
N ALA A 196 13.03 30.21 -10.36
CA ALA A 196 12.31 31.42 -10.73
C ALA A 196 10.79 31.25 -10.57
N ALA A 197 10.10 32.34 -10.24
CA ALA A 197 8.65 32.33 -10.11
C ALA A 197 7.97 31.94 -11.43
N VAL A 198 6.93 31.11 -11.35
CA VAL A 198 6.18 30.65 -12.52
C VAL A 198 5.03 31.60 -12.80
N ASN A 199 5.04 32.25 -13.97
CA ASN A 199 3.95 33.12 -14.37
C ASN A 199 2.86 32.32 -15.08
N ILE A 200 1.65 32.38 -14.54
CA ILE A 200 0.44 31.83 -15.17
C ILE A 200 -0.36 33.02 -15.71
N PRO A 201 -0.49 33.16 -17.04
CA PRO A 201 -1.33 34.19 -17.63
C PRO A 201 -2.79 34.08 -17.15
N ALA A 202 -3.53 35.17 -17.33
CA ALA A 202 -4.98 35.15 -17.15
C ALA A 202 -5.60 34.07 -18.04
N LEU A 203 -6.66 33.42 -17.56
CA LEU A 203 -7.42 32.37 -18.27
C LEU A 203 -6.65 31.09 -18.60
N THR A 204 -5.33 31.01 -18.37
CA THR A 204 -4.59 29.75 -18.48
C THR A 204 -5.02 28.81 -17.35
N THR A 205 -5.53 27.64 -17.72
CA THR A 205 -6.12 26.68 -16.80
C THR A 205 -5.08 25.77 -16.14
N SER A 206 -3.89 25.60 -16.72
CA SER A 206 -2.85 24.74 -16.17
C SER A 206 -1.44 25.36 -16.25
N ALA A 207 -0.55 24.92 -15.36
CA ALA A 207 0.85 25.32 -15.35
C ALA A 207 1.74 24.23 -14.75
N THR A 208 3.03 24.27 -15.08
CA THR A 208 4.05 23.41 -14.47
C THR A 208 4.84 24.20 -13.44
N VAL A 209 4.86 23.72 -12.20
CA VAL A 209 5.53 24.37 -11.07
C VAL A 209 6.66 23.47 -10.57
N PRO A 210 7.93 23.85 -10.77
CA PRO A 210 9.04 23.16 -10.13
C PRO A 210 9.00 23.41 -8.62
N VAL A 211 9.22 22.37 -7.83
CA VAL A 211 9.28 22.41 -6.37
C VAL A 211 10.58 21.82 -5.87
N VAL A 212 10.96 22.08 -4.61
CA VAL A 212 12.17 21.50 -4.01
C VAL A 212 12.05 19.99 -3.86
N SER A 213 10.87 19.53 -3.44
CA SER A 213 10.52 18.12 -3.29
C SER A 213 9.02 17.94 -3.53
N SER A 214 8.63 16.86 -4.20
CA SER A 214 7.23 16.43 -4.34
C SER A 214 6.79 15.44 -3.25
N ALA A 215 7.67 15.10 -2.29
CA ALA A 215 7.34 14.21 -1.19
C ALA A 215 6.13 14.76 -0.39
N GLY A 216 5.14 13.90 -0.12
CA GLY A 216 3.92 14.29 0.60
C GLY A 216 2.80 14.85 -0.29
N LEU A 217 3.04 15.01 -1.59
CA LEU A 217 2.04 15.41 -2.59
C LEU A 217 1.65 14.22 -3.48
N THR A 218 0.39 14.20 -3.89
CA THR A 218 -0.19 13.19 -4.77
C THR A 218 -1.08 13.83 -5.83
N THR A 219 -1.20 13.19 -6.99
CA THR A 219 -2.15 13.61 -8.03
C THR A 219 -3.57 13.64 -7.47
N GLY A 220 -4.30 14.73 -7.72
CA GLY A 220 -5.63 15.00 -7.17
C GLY A 220 -5.64 15.81 -5.88
N ASP A 221 -4.49 16.05 -5.25
CA ASP A 221 -4.39 16.98 -4.13
C ASP A 221 -4.67 18.42 -4.54
N TYR A 222 -5.05 19.23 -3.55
CA TYR A 222 -5.15 20.67 -3.67
C TYR A 222 -3.99 21.33 -2.94
N VAL A 223 -3.42 22.37 -3.52
CA VAL A 223 -2.33 23.15 -2.95
C VAL A 223 -2.64 24.63 -3.02
N LYS A 224 -2.19 25.39 -2.03
CA LYS A 224 -2.17 26.85 -2.07
C LYS A 224 -0.76 27.32 -2.40
N ILE A 225 -0.66 28.14 -3.43
CA ILE A 225 0.60 28.78 -3.84
C ILE A 225 0.31 30.26 -4.03
N SER A 226 1.05 31.10 -3.30
CA SER A 226 0.86 32.56 -3.30
C SER A 226 -0.61 32.96 -3.02
N GLY A 227 -1.26 32.24 -2.09
CA GLY A 227 -2.66 32.49 -1.66
C GLY A 227 -3.75 31.90 -2.56
N SER A 228 -3.41 31.36 -3.73
CA SER A 228 -4.38 30.78 -4.67
C SER A 228 -4.40 29.26 -4.62
N THR A 229 -5.59 28.67 -4.69
CA THR A 229 -5.76 27.21 -4.67
C THR A 229 -5.68 26.62 -6.07
N PHE A 230 -4.88 25.56 -6.20
CA PHE A 230 -4.73 24.77 -7.42
C PHE A 230 -4.93 23.30 -7.12
N LYS A 231 -5.32 22.54 -8.15
CA LYS A 231 -5.41 21.08 -8.12
C LYS A 231 -4.21 20.48 -8.84
N ILE A 232 -3.53 19.50 -8.23
CA ILE A 232 -2.43 18.78 -8.87
C ILE A 232 -3.03 17.76 -9.86
N SER A 233 -2.73 17.90 -11.15
CA SER A 233 -3.15 16.96 -12.19
C SER A 233 -2.10 15.92 -12.54
N ALA A 234 -0.82 16.23 -12.36
CA ALA A 234 0.28 15.30 -12.52
C ALA A 234 1.48 15.70 -11.68
N ILE A 235 2.33 14.71 -11.37
CA ILE A 235 3.63 14.90 -10.72
C ILE A 235 4.67 14.14 -11.55
N SER A 236 5.75 14.83 -11.92
CA SER A 236 6.90 14.23 -12.61
C SER A 236 8.19 14.67 -11.92
N GLY A 237 8.82 13.76 -11.18
CA GLY A 237 9.94 14.11 -10.30
C GLY A 237 9.53 15.22 -9.32
N ASN A 238 10.25 16.34 -9.35
CA ASN A 238 9.95 17.52 -8.53
C ASN A 238 9.21 18.63 -9.31
N VAL A 239 8.46 18.25 -10.35
CA VAL A 239 7.62 19.19 -11.12
C VAL A 239 6.16 18.80 -10.94
N LEU A 240 5.35 19.77 -10.52
CA LEU A 240 3.91 19.64 -10.36
C LEU A 240 3.21 20.22 -11.59
N THR A 241 2.33 19.47 -12.23
CA THR A 241 1.35 20.06 -13.14
C THR A 241 0.11 20.41 -12.33
N VAL A 242 -0.20 21.69 -12.27
CA VAL A 242 -1.32 22.23 -11.49
C VAL A 242 -2.38 22.81 -12.40
N ILE A 243 -3.64 22.71 -11.98
CA ILE A 243 -4.82 23.25 -12.67
C ILE A 243 -5.50 24.27 -11.76
N ARG A 244 -5.89 25.43 -12.30
CA ARG A 244 -6.69 26.41 -11.56
C ARG A 244 -8.05 25.81 -11.21
N VAL A 245 -8.42 25.91 -9.94
CA VAL A 245 -9.74 25.49 -9.47
C VAL A 245 -10.79 26.53 -9.90
N PRO A 246 -11.99 26.12 -10.36
CA PRO A 246 -13.08 27.07 -10.64
C PRO A 246 -13.34 28.01 -9.46
N GLY A 247 -13.44 29.31 -9.71
CA GLY A 247 -13.55 30.35 -8.67
C GLY A 247 -12.20 30.92 -8.18
N ALA A 248 -11.06 30.32 -8.53
CA ALA A 248 -9.76 30.96 -8.35
C ALA A 248 -9.64 32.20 -9.28
N SER A 249 -8.88 33.22 -8.84
CA SER A 249 -8.75 34.49 -9.56
C SER A 249 -8.49 34.29 -11.06
N SER A 250 -9.25 35.00 -11.90
CA SER A 250 -9.06 35.03 -13.36
C SER A 250 -7.86 35.88 -13.79
N THR A 251 -7.20 36.55 -12.83
CA THR A 251 -6.03 37.38 -13.08
C THR A 251 -4.78 36.55 -13.36
N ALA A 252 -3.82 37.16 -14.04
CA ALA A 252 -2.46 36.62 -14.11
C ALA A 252 -1.90 36.45 -12.69
N GLN A 253 -1.11 35.39 -12.49
CA GLN A 253 -0.54 35.04 -11.19
C GLN A 253 0.91 34.65 -11.34
N THR A 254 1.73 35.06 -10.38
CA THR A 254 3.15 34.70 -10.28
C THR A 254 3.31 33.75 -9.10
N LEU A 255 3.53 32.47 -9.38
CA LEU A 255 3.65 31.43 -8.38
C LEU A 255 5.07 31.40 -7.81
N SER A 256 5.18 31.66 -6.51
CA SER A 256 6.46 31.63 -5.78
C SER A 256 6.25 31.36 -4.30
N GLY A 257 7.32 30.96 -3.62
CA GLY A 257 7.33 30.75 -2.17
C GLY A 257 6.77 29.40 -1.74
N ASN A 258 6.01 29.41 -0.65
CA ASN A 258 5.50 28.21 -0.01
C ASN A 258 4.41 27.54 -0.85
N VAL A 259 4.47 26.22 -0.90
CA VAL A 259 3.41 25.35 -1.41
C VAL A 259 2.78 24.68 -0.19
N ASP A 260 1.58 25.12 0.15
CA ASP A 260 0.83 24.58 1.29
C ASP A 260 -0.15 23.53 0.79
N VAL A 261 -0.10 22.32 1.32
CA VAL A 261 -1.06 21.26 0.94
C VAL A 261 -2.38 21.48 1.67
N VAL A 262 -3.48 21.48 0.91
CA VAL A 262 -4.82 21.36 1.46
C VAL A 262 -5.10 19.87 1.63
N LEU A 263 -4.87 19.35 2.84
CA LEU A 263 -4.95 17.91 3.13
C LEU A 263 -6.24 17.26 2.64
N ASN A 264 -7.34 18.01 2.72
CA ASN A 264 -8.68 17.58 2.38
C ASN A 264 -9.45 18.76 1.80
N ALA A 265 -10.05 18.57 0.63
CA ALA A 265 -10.85 19.61 -0.02
C ALA A 265 -12.05 19.00 -0.74
N VAL A 266 -13.05 19.83 -0.97
CA VAL A 266 -14.21 19.50 -1.82
C VAL A 266 -13.72 19.40 -3.26
N SER A 267 -14.01 18.29 -3.94
CA SER A 267 -13.42 18.00 -5.25
C SER A 267 -14.30 18.37 -6.45
N GLN A 268 -15.45 19.00 -6.19
CA GLN A 268 -16.38 19.53 -7.18
C GLN A 268 -17.19 20.67 -6.55
N SER A 269 -17.71 21.60 -7.36
CA SER A 269 -18.60 22.66 -6.86
C SER A 269 -20.04 22.16 -6.71
N TYR A 270 -20.75 22.67 -5.69
CA TYR A 270 -22.13 22.32 -5.35
C TYR A 270 -22.97 23.59 -5.16
N THR A 271 -24.16 23.60 -5.75
CA THR A 271 -25.18 24.66 -5.57
C THR A 271 -26.45 24.08 -4.99
N GLY A 272 -27.15 24.84 -4.14
CA GLY A 272 -28.41 24.36 -3.54
C GLY A 272 -28.19 23.29 -2.48
N VAL A 273 -27.16 23.45 -1.65
CA VAL A 273 -26.84 22.52 -0.57
C VAL A 273 -28.00 22.54 0.44
N THR A 274 -28.48 21.34 0.77
CA THR A 274 -29.60 21.13 1.69
C THR A 274 -29.10 20.62 3.04
N SER A 275 -30.01 20.35 3.97
CA SER A 275 -29.67 19.79 5.30
C SER A 275 -28.96 18.44 5.24
N SER A 276 -29.12 17.68 4.15
CA SER A 276 -28.39 16.46 3.85
C SER A 276 -27.84 16.50 2.44
N THR A 277 -26.51 16.57 2.28
CA THR A 277 -25.88 16.70 0.96
C THR A 277 -24.71 15.74 0.81
N ALA A 278 -24.68 15.05 -0.32
CA ALA A 278 -23.58 14.17 -0.71
C ALA A 278 -22.55 14.98 -1.52
N ILE A 279 -21.32 15.07 -1.00
CA ILE A 279 -20.23 15.82 -1.64
C ILE A 279 -19.03 14.93 -1.93
N LYS A 280 -18.30 15.23 -3.00
CA LYS A 280 -17.04 14.57 -3.34
C LYS A 280 -15.88 15.26 -2.65
N VAL A 281 -14.94 14.47 -2.17
CA VAL A 281 -13.75 14.93 -1.44
C VAL A 281 -12.47 14.41 -2.08
N SER A 282 -11.36 15.13 -1.90
CA SER A 282 -10.07 14.78 -2.49
C SER A 282 -9.49 13.46 -1.95
N ASN A 283 -9.59 13.25 -0.63
CA ASN A 283 -9.06 12.09 0.07
C ASN A 283 -10.16 11.41 0.90
N ILE A 284 -10.93 10.50 0.27
CA ILE A 284 -12.07 9.85 0.94
C ILE A 284 -11.65 8.95 2.11
N ALA A 285 -10.50 8.31 1.99
CA ALA A 285 -9.97 7.38 2.99
C ALA A 285 -9.57 8.07 4.30
N ASP A 286 -9.59 9.40 4.30
CA ASP A 286 -9.21 10.24 5.43
C ASP A 286 -10.39 10.40 6.42
N TYR A 287 -11.62 10.03 6.07
CA TYR A 287 -12.82 10.27 6.87
C TYR A 287 -13.42 9.01 7.51
N ALA A 288 -14.12 9.19 8.63
CA ALA A 288 -14.93 8.15 9.25
C ALA A 288 -16.40 8.58 9.43
N VAL A 289 -17.31 7.60 9.40
CA VAL A 289 -18.73 7.85 9.70
C VAL A 289 -18.87 8.32 11.14
N GLY A 290 -19.72 9.33 11.36
CA GLY A 290 -19.97 9.95 12.65
C GLY A 290 -19.06 11.14 12.97
N GLU A 291 -18.02 11.36 12.17
CA GLU A 291 -17.05 12.44 12.37
C GLU A 291 -17.66 13.83 12.13
N ILE A 292 -17.20 14.83 12.90
CA ILE A 292 -17.54 16.23 12.68
C ILE A 292 -16.41 16.89 11.89
N ILE A 293 -16.77 17.55 10.79
CA ILE A 293 -15.87 18.27 9.90
C ILE A 293 -16.33 19.73 9.76
N ASN A 294 -15.40 20.62 9.43
CA ASN A 294 -15.69 21.97 8.98
C ASN A 294 -15.47 22.05 7.47
N ILE A 295 -16.44 22.61 6.74
CA ILE A 295 -16.33 22.93 5.32
C ILE A 295 -16.43 24.44 5.21
N GLY A 296 -15.31 25.08 4.90
CA GLY A 296 -15.19 26.52 5.10
C GLY A 296 -15.43 26.87 6.58
N SER A 297 -16.46 27.68 6.85
CA SER A 297 -16.82 28.12 8.21
C SER A 297 -17.98 27.33 8.84
N VAL A 298 -18.52 26.31 8.16
CA VAL A 298 -19.73 25.59 8.61
C VAL A 298 -19.40 24.17 9.03
N LYS A 299 -20.01 23.71 10.13
CA LYS A 299 -19.84 22.36 10.69
C LYS A 299 -20.86 21.37 10.13
N ALA A 300 -20.39 20.17 9.84
CA ALA A 300 -21.22 19.04 9.42
C ALA A 300 -20.75 17.74 10.06
N LYS A 301 -21.68 16.81 10.25
CA LYS A 301 -21.42 15.43 10.66
C LYS A 301 -21.45 14.52 9.44
N ILE A 302 -20.49 13.62 9.32
CA ILE A 302 -20.46 12.60 8.26
C ILE A 302 -21.46 11.51 8.60
N ALA A 303 -22.52 11.39 7.78
CA ALA A 303 -23.57 10.40 7.94
C ALA A 303 -23.20 9.07 7.27
N THR A 304 -22.70 9.11 6.04
CA THR A 304 -22.26 7.93 5.28
C THR A 304 -21.07 8.25 4.40
N ILE A 305 -20.31 7.21 4.02
CA ILE A 305 -19.14 7.30 3.13
C ILE A 305 -19.30 6.27 2.02
N ASP A 306 -19.15 6.72 0.78
CA ASP A 306 -18.98 5.85 -0.39
C ASP A 306 -17.55 5.99 -0.92
N TYR A 307 -16.72 4.99 -0.60
CA TYR A 307 -15.32 4.93 -1.02
C TYR A 307 -15.15 4.78 -2.53
N SER A 308 -16.13 4.19 -3.22
CA SER A 308 -16.06 3.94 -4.67
C SER A 308 -16.26 5.21 -5.47
N SER A 309 -17.26 6.02 -5.11
CA SER A 309 -17.56 7.30 -5.75
C SER A 309 -16.79 8.48 -5.14
N LYS A 310 -16.04 8.24 -4.05
CA LYS A 310 -15.34 9.25 -3.24
C LYS A 310 -16.27 10.32 -2.66
N THR A 311 -17.45 9.89 -2.23
CA THR A 311 -18.52 10.78 -1.77
C THR A 311 -18.77 10.60 -0.27
N VAL A 312 -18.91 11.72 0.46
CA VAL A 312 -19.38 11.75 1.85
C VAL A 312 -20.76 12.38 1.91
N THR A 313 -21.70 11.74 2.62
CA THR A 313 -23.00 12.34 2.91
C THR A 313 -22.92 13.08 4.24
N LEU A 314 -23.33 14.34 4.24
CA LEU A 314 -23.20 15.24 5.37
C LEU A 314 -24.54 15.61 5.96
N THR A 315 -24.61 15.67 7.28
CA THR A 315 -25.70 16.29 8.03
C THR A 315 -25.17 17.55 8.71
N TRP A 316 -25.67 18.71 8.33
CA TRP A 316 -25.19 19.99 8.85
C TRP A 316 -25.62 20.18 10.31
N THR A 317 -24.74 20.71 11.16
CA THR A 317 -25.07 20.99 12.57
C THR A 317 -25.76 22.35 12.76
N GLY A 318 -25.96 23.10 11.67
CA GLY A 318 -26.64 24.39 11.59
C GLY A 318 -27.21 24.63 10.19
N SER A 319 -27.47 25.88 9.82
CA SER A 319 -27.91 26.21 8.46
C SER A 319 -26.84 25.83 7.43
N PRO A 320 -27.18 25.00 6.42
CA PRO A 320 -26.24 24.67 5.36
C PRO A 320 -25.83 25.93 4.58
N PRO A 321 -24.61 25.99 4.04
CA PRO A 321 -24.25 27.04 3.09
C PRO A 321 -25.12 26.95 1.84
N SER A 322 -25.32 28.03 1.08
CA SER A 322 -26.10 27.97 -0.17
C SER A 322 -25.35 27.30 -1.33
N SER A 323 -24.02 27.34 -1.27
CA SER A 323 -23.10 26.75 -2.25
C SER A 323 -21.77 26.38 -1.59
N ILE A 324 -21.04 25.48 -2.23
CA ILE A 324 -19.69 25.05 -1.82
C ILE A 324 -18.84 24.94 -3.07
N ASP A 325 -17.77 25.72 -3.17
CA ASP A 325 -16.89 25.70 -4.35
C ASP A 325 -15.88 24.54 -4.29
N GLU A 326 -15.44 24.07 -5.47
CA GLU A 326 -14.30 23.15 -5.57
C GLU A 326 -13.07 23.77 -4.89
N GLY A 327 -12.25 22.94 -4.24
CA GLY A 327 -11.06 23.40 -3.52
C GLY A 327 -11.35 24.01 -2.15
N THR A 328 -12.62 24.15 -1.75
CA THR A 328 -12.98 24.54 -0.37
C THR A 328 -12.35 23.55 0.61
N PRO A 329 -11.53 24.02 1.58
CA PRO A 329 -10.92 23.14 2.56
C PRO A 329 -11.97 22.42 3.40
N VAL A 330 -11.79 21.11 3.55
CA VAL A 330 -12.52 20.28 4.50
C VAL A 330 -11.58 20.00 5.66
N THR A 331 -11.73 20.77 6.74
CA THR A 331 -10.84 20.68 7.90
C THR A 331 -11.49 19.90 9.01
N ARG A 332 -10.70 19.06 9.66
CA ARG A 332 -11.09 18.34 10.87
C ARG A 332 -10.55 19.09 12.08
N ASP A 333 -11.33 19.13 13.15
CA ASP A 333 -10.82 19.55 14.44
C ASP A 333 -9.71 18.56 14.84
N VAL A 334 -8.57 19.07 15.28
CA VAL A 334 -7.43 18.24 15.67
C VAL A 334 -7.22 18.43 17.16
N THR A 335 -7.36 17.36 17.92
CA THR A 335 -7.17 17.42 19.37
C THR A 335 -5.73 17.09 19.73
N ALA A 336 -5.24 17.55 20.88
CA ALA A 336 -3.96 17.08 21.41
C ALA A 336 -4.06 15.64 21.89
N LEU A 337 -5.15 15.31 22.57
CA LEU A 337 -5.45 13.97 23.06
C LEU A 337 -6.79 13.52 22.47
N SER A 338 -6.88 12.29 21.98
CA SER A 338 -8.17 11.66 21.64
C SER A 338 -8.23 10.24 22.20
N SER A 339 -9.31 9.95 22.91
CA SER A 339 -9.53 8.68 23.60
C SER A 339 -10.91 8.13 23.27
N GLY A 340 -11.01 6.83 22.96
CA GLY A 340 -12.28 6.11 22.90
C GLY A 340 -12.96 5.97 24.28
N SER A 341 -12.28 6.39 25.34
CA SER A 341 -12.78 6.37 26.72
C SER A 341 -12.44 7.70 27.43
N ASP A 342 -12.37 7.69 28.75
CA ASP A 342 -12.05 8.90 29.52
C ASP A 342 -10.60 9.37 29.30
N ILE A 343 -10.37 10.66 29.58
CA ILE A 343 -9.05 11.28 29.65
C ILE A 343 -8.91 11.88 31.04
N THR A 344 -7.93 11.40 31.80
CA THR A 344 -7.65 11.85 33.16
C THR A 344 -6.30 12.56 33.18
N LEU A 345 -6.31 13.84 33.59
CA LEU A 345 -5.09 14.61 33.78
C LEU A 345 -4.68 14.62 35.26
N VAL A 346 -3.55 14.02 35.59
CA VAL A 346 -2.99 14.08 36.95
C VAL A 346 -2.26 15.43 37.09
N ASN A 347 -2.60 16.19 38.12
CA ASN A 347 -2.06 17.52 38.46
C ASN A 347 -2.57 18.73 37.65
N GLY A 348 -3.75 18.65 37.00
CA GLY A 348 -4.46 19.84 36.49
C GLY A 348 -3.74 20.63 35.38
N LYS A 349 -2.78 20.03 34.67
CA LYS A 349 -1.95 20.68 33.63
C LYS A 349 -2.67 20.85 32.29
N VAL A 350 -3.86 21.45 32.32
CA VAL A 350 -4.72 21.64 31.14
C VAL A 350 -4.02 22.40 30.00
N ASN A 351 -3.10 23.31 30.32
CA ASN A 351 -2.37 24.13 29.34
C ASN A 351 -1.28 23.37 28.56
N ASN A 352 -0.94 22.15 28.98
CA ASN A 352 0.07 21.32 28.31
C ASN A 352 -0.47 20.58 27.08
N PHE A 353 -1.79 20.55 26.91
CA PHE A 353 -2.48 19.83 25.86
C PHE A 353 -3.22 20.84 24.99
N LYS A 354 -2.68 21.10 23.80
CA LYS A 354 -3.21 22.12 22.89
C LYS A 354 -3.58 21.51 21.54
N GLY A 355 -4.85 21.61 21.19
CA GLY A 355 -5.39 21.21 19.90
C GLY A 355 -5.70 22.44 19.04
N ILE A 356 -6.30 22.19 17.88
CA ILE A 356 -6.81 23.24 17.00
C ILE A 356 -8.30 23.07 16.79
N SER A 357 -8.98 24.17 17.09
CA SER A 357 -10.41 24.34 16.93
C SER A 357 -10.65 25.66 16.19
N GLY A 358 -11.40 25.61 15.09
CA GLY A 358 -11.68 26.80 14.28
C GLY A 358 -10.43 27.49 13.70
N GLY A 359 -9.33 26.74 13.52
CA GLY A 359 -8.07 27.25 12.97
C GLY A 359 -7.14 27.96 13.96
N ALA A 360 -7.49 28.04 15.25
CA ALA A 360 -6.64 28.58 16.30
C ALA A 360 -6.13 27.47 17.22
N LEU A 361 -4.90 27.64 17.74
CA LEU A 361 -4.35 26.77 18.78
C LEU A 361 -5.02 27.08 20.11
N THR A 362 -5.78 26.13 20.65
CA THR A 362 -6.56 26.27 21.87
C THR A 362 -6.21 25.16 22.85
N ASN A 363 -6.41 25.40 24.15
CA ASN A 363 -6.31 24.33 25.14
C ASN A 363 -7.38 23.27 24.85
N ASP A 364 -6.95 22.03 24.79
CA ASP A 364 -7.80 20.88 24.45
C ASP A 364 -8.57 20.37 25.68
N CYS A 365 -8.07 20.71 26.87
CA CYS A 365 -8.72 20.43 28.14
C CYS A 365 -8.97 21.72 28.92
N ALA A 366 -10.02 21.73 29.72
CA ALA A 366 -10.38 22.82 30.62
C ALA A 366 -10.87 22.27 31.96
N ASP A 367 -10.63 23.03 33.03
CA ASP A 367 -11.30 22.79 34.31
C ASP A 367 -12.67 23.46 34.28
N VAL A 368 -13.72 22.64 34.34
CA VAL A 368 -15.12 23.08 34.40
C VAL A 368 -15.68 22.67 35.76
N ASN A 369 -15.74 23.63 36.68
CA ASN A 369 -16.28 23.45 38.03
C ASN A 369 -15.58 22.34 38.84
N GLY A 370 -14.25 22.24 38.76
CA GLY A 370 -13.46 21.23 39.47
C GLY A 370 -13.42 19.87 38.77
N THR A 371 -14.01 19.76 37.58
CA THR A 371 -13.94 18.56 36.72
C THR A 371 -13.19 18.90 35.45
N ILE A 372 -12.09 18.18 35.18
CA ILE A 372 -11.36 18.33 33.93
C ILE A 372 -12.19 17.72 32.79
N GLN A 373 -12.48 18.52 31.78
CA GLN A 373 -13.10 18.10 30.53
C GLN A 373 -12.11 18.27 29.39
N CYS A 374 -11.94 17.24 28.57
CA CYS A 374 -11.07 17.26 27.39
C CYS A 374 -11.91 17.03 26.13
N ALA A 375 -11.66 17.81 25.08
CA ALA A 375 -12.43 17.77 23.85
C ALA A 375 -12.40 16.41 23.15
N GLY A 376 -11.27 15.69 23.22
CA GLY A 376 -11.11 14.35 22.65
C GLY A 376 -11.48 13.18 23.58
N ALA A 377 -12.08 13.42 24.75
CA ALA A 377 -12.54 12.33 25.61
C ALA A 377 -13.82 11.68 25.05
N LYS A 378 -13.96 10.35 25.20
CA LYS A 378 -15.10 9.56 24.73
C LYS A 378 -15.40 9.73 23.23
N ASP A 379 -14.35 9.80 22.42
CA ASP A 379 -14.47 9.85 20.96
C ASP A 379 -15.21 8.59 20.47
N THR A 380 -16.44 8.80 19.99
CA THR A 380 -17.32 7.71 19.54
C THR A 380 -16.75 6.93 18.34
N VAL A 381 -15.93 7.56 17.50
CA VAL A 381 -15.29 6.86 16.37
C VAL A 381 -14.25 5.87 16.90
N LEU A 382 -13.47 6.28 17.91
CA LEU A 382 -12.48 5.41 18.56
C LEU A 382 -13.12 4.36 19.47
N ALA A 383 -14.16 4.73 20.22
CA ALA A 383 -14.89 3.83 21.11
C ALA A 383 -15.49 2.63 20.34
N ASN A 384 -15.98 2.89 19.12
CA ASN A 384 -16.56 1.88 18.25
C ASN A 384 -15.53 1.10 17.43
N ALA A 385 -14.24 1.50 17.43
CA ALA A 385 -13.17 0.89 16.63
C ALA A 385 -12.67 -0.49 17.16
N GLY A 386 -13.53 -1.21 17.86
CA GLY A 386 -13.26 -2.52 18.46
C GLY A 386 -14.50 -3.30 18.90
N ALA A 387 -15.71 -2.72 18.78
CA ALA A 387 -16.96 -3.47 18.90
C ALA A 387 -17.13 -4.34 17.66
N THR A 388 -17.56 -5.59 17.87
CA THR A 388 -17.84 -6.63 16.86
C THR A 388 -18.02 -6.06 15.46
N GLN A 389 -17.10 -6.37 14.53
CA GLN A 389 -17.12 -5.83 13.15
C GLN A 389 -18.54 -5.99 12.56
N THR A 390 -19.30 -4.91 12.55
CA THR A 390 -20.47 -4.79 11.68
C THR A 390 -19.96 -4.26 10.34
N SER A 391 -20.78 -4.31 9.29
CA SER A 391 -20.44 -3.74 7.97
C SER A 391 -20.13 -2.22 8.01
N THR A 392 -20.21 -1.57 9.18
CA THR A 392 -20.03 -0.14 9.38
C THR A 392 -18.93 0.24 10.37
N SER A 393 -18.33 -0.69 11.14
CA SER A 393 -17.25 -0.40 12.11
C SER A 393 -15.88 -0.92 11.64
N LEU A 394 -14.91 -0.02 11.50
CA LEU A 394 -13.51 -0.35 11.21
C LEU A 394 -12.79 -0.76 12.50
N SER A 395 -11.90 -1.76 12.45
CA SER A 395 -10.97 -2.01 13.56
C SER A 395 -10.03 -0.81 13.73
N PHE A 396 -9.43 -0.64 14.92
CA PHE A 396 -8.48 0.45 15.17
C PHE A 396 -7.30 0.48 14.17
N THR A 397 -6.80 -0.69 13.74
CA THR A 397 -5.76 -0.79 12.70
C THR A 397 -6.29 -0.31 11.35
N GLN A 398 -7.51 -0.71 10.97
CA GLN A 398 -8.16 -0.24 9.75
C GLN A 398 -8.46 1.26 9.81
N LEU A 399 -8.79 1.78 10.98
CA LEU A 399 -8.99 3.22 11.19
C LEU A 399 -7.68 4.01 11.10
N LEU A 400 -6.50 3.43 11.30
CA LEU A 400 -5.22 4.16 11.18
C LEU A 400 -4.52 3.96 9.84
N PHE A 401 -4.67 2.76 9.26
CA PHE A 401 -3.90 2.36 8.09
C PHE A 401 -4.77 1.92 6.93
N GLY A 402 -6.10 1.84 7.07
CA GLY A 402 -6.98 1.29 6.02
C GLY A 402 -6.75 -0.20 5.74
N MET A 403 -6.07 -0.92 6.65
CA MET A 403 -5.70 -2.33 6.52
C MET A 403 -6.07 -3.11 7.78
N THR A 404 -6.38 -4.41 7.65
CA THR A 404 -6.55 -5.29 8.81
C THR A 404 -5.23 -5.53 9.55
N ASP A 405 -5.31 -6.10 10.75
CA ASP A 405 -4.11 -6.47 11.51
C ASP A 405 -3.28 -7.55 10.79
N GLU A 406 -3.93 -8.46 10.08
CA GLU A 406 -3.30 -9.50 9.27
C GLU A 406 -2.59 -8.88 8.06
N GLU A 407 -3.27 -7.99 7.33
CA GLU A 407 -2.70 -7.29 6.19
C GLU A 407 -1.50 -6.43 6.60
N LEU A 408 -1.59 -5.72 7.74
CA LEU A 408 -0.47 -4.94 8.28
C LEU A 408 0.70 -5.85 8.71
N SER A 409 0.39 -7.00 9.31
CA SER A 409 1.40 -7.96 9.76
C SER A 409 2.11 -8.64 8.59
N ASP A 410 1.42 -8.81 7.47
CA ASP A 410 1.96 -9.31 6.22
C ASP A 410 2.77 -8.23 5.49
N LEU A 411 2.33 -6.97 5.56
CA LEU A 411 3.06 -5.81 5.03
C LEU A 411 4.40 -5.61 5.74
N VAL A 412 4.43 -5.74 7.07
CA VAL A 412 5.60 -5.45 7.89
C VAL A 412 5.91 -6.64 8.80
N PRO A 413 6.93 -7.45 8.44
CA PRO A 413 7.41 -8.55 9.26
C PRO A 413 7.92 -8.06 10.62
N LEU A 414 7.78 -8.90 11.64
CA LEU A 414 8.30 -8.61 12.97
C LEU A 414 9.85 -8.68 12.96
N THR A 415 10.49 -7.58 13.30
CA THR A 415 11.93 -7.52 13.56
C THR A 415 12.19 -8.01 14.98
N THR A 416 12.99 -9.07 15.12
CA THR A 416 13.25 -9.75 16.41
C THR A 416 14.67 -9.58 16.91
N SER A 417 15.59 -9.10 16.07
CA SER A 417 16.98 -8.84 16.41
C SER A 417 17.53 -7.75 15.50
N ASN A 418 18.55 -7.02 15.97
CA ASN A 418 19.19 -5.91 15.26
C ASN A 418 18.21 -4.82 14.79
N PHE A 419 18.02 -3.80 15.62
CA PHE A 419 17.12 -2.68 15.32
C PHE A 419 17.91 -1.50 14.73
N PRO A 420 17.97 -1.36 13.38
CA PRO A 420 18.64 -0.21 12.77
C PRO A 420 17.92 1.09 13.16
N THR A 421 18.62 2.21 13.09
CA THR A 421 17.95 3.52 13.17
C THR A 421 16.99 3.64 11.99
N LEU A 422 15.70 3.85 12.28
CA LEU A 422 14.69 4.00 11.24
C LEU A 422 14.92 5.34 10.53
N SER A 423 15.17 5.31 9.21
CA SER A 423 15.48 6.48 8.39
C SER A 423 14.55 6.51 7.17
N GLY A 424 13.26 6.63 7.45
CA GLY A 424 12.18 6.33 6.51
C GLY A 424 11.73 4.87 6.63
N GLY A 425 10.57 4.56 6.05
CA GLY A 425 10.02 3.21 6.04
C GLY A 425 9.18 2.84 7.26
N ILE A 426 8.88 1.55 7.37
CA ILE A 426 8.07 0.95 8.43
C ILE A 426 8.86 -0.15 9.12
N MET A 427 8.90 -0.12 10.45
CA MET A 427 9.49 -1.17 11.28
C MET A 427 8.45 -1.69 12.26
N ARG A 428 8.43 -3.01 12.45
CA ARG A 428 7.57 -3.66 13.44
C ARG A 428 8.44 -4.40 14.45
N ILE A 429 8.19 -4.20 15.74
CA ILE A 429 8.95 -4.77 16.86
C ILE A 429 8.00 -5.26 17.96
N ARG A 430 8.53 -5.97 18.97
CA ARG A 430 7.76 -6.29 20.18
C ARG A 430 7.84 -5.13 21.17
N GLY A 431 6.86 -5.01 22.07
CA GLY A 431 6.84 -4.02 23.15
C GLY A 431 8.07 -4.10 24.06
N SER A 432 8.58 -5.31 24.31
CA SER A 432 9.81 -5.56 25.08
C SER A 432 11.07 -5.02 24.41
N ASP A 433 11.03 -4.74 23.11
CA ASP A 433 12.20 -4.36 22.32
C ASP A 433 12.24 -2.86 22.04
N LEU A 434 11.23 -2.10 22.48
CA LEU A 434 11.06 -0.69 22.16
C LEU A 434 12.26 0.15 22.60
N ALA A 435 12.75 0.00 23.84
CA ALA A 435 13.92 0.75 24.28
C ALA A 435 15.15 0.41 23.42
N SER A 436 15.40 -0.87 23.16
CA SER A 436 16.52 -1.30 22.30
C SER A 436 16.42 -0.75 20.87
N ALA A 437 15.20 -0.60 20.36
CA ALA A 437 14.94 -0.12 19.02
C ALA A 437 15.20 1.38 18.85
N ILE A 438 14.75 2.22 19.79
CA ILE A 438 14.74 3.68 19.58
C ILE A 438 15.54 4.50 20.61
N LYS A 439 15.90 3.96 21.78
CA LYS A 439 16.55 4.75 22.85
C LYS A 439 17.85 5.40 22.36
N GLY A 440 17.96 6.71 22.57
CA GLY A 440 19.14 7.50 22.20
C GLY A 440 19.31 7.73 20.70
N LYS A 441 18.29 7.44 19.90
CA LYS A 441 18.32 7.60 18.43
C LYS A 441 17.41 8.75 17.98
N ASN A 442 17.74 9.31 16.82
CA ASN A 442 16.85 10.17 16.05
C ASN A 442 16.33 9.36 14.86
N SER A 443 15.08 8.91 14.96
CA SER A 443 14.45 8.01 14.00
C SER A 443 13.35 8.74 13.23
N THR A 444 13.10 8.36 11.98
CA THR A 444 12.02 8.88 11.15
C THR A 444 11.29 7.73 10.47
N GLY A 445 9.96 7.67 10.51
CA GLY A 445 9.19 6.62 9.84
C GLY A 445 7.94 6.19 10.60
N VAL A 446 7.50 4.96 10.37
CA VAL A 446 6.37 4.33 11.08
C VAL A 446 6.90 3.18 11.92
N LEU A 447 6.65 3.22 13.23
CA LEU A 447 7.03 2.17 14.17
C LEU A 447 5.76 1.46 14.66
N ILE A 448 5.67 0.16 14.40
CA ILE A 448 4.59 -0.71 14.89
C ILE A 448 5.14 -1.52 16.06
N VAL A 449 4.47 -1.48 17.20
CA VAL A 449 4.90 -2.12 18.44
C VAL A 449 3.86 -3.15 18.85
N ASP A 450 4.24 -4.42 18.87
CA ASP A 450 3.36 -5.53 19.21
C ASP A 450 3.41 -5.86 20.70
N GLY A 451 2.24 -5.87 21.33
CA GLY A 451 2.10 -6.12 22.76
C GLY A 451 2.23 -4.84 23.59
N ASP A 452 2.24 -5.03 24.90
CA ASP A 452 2.21 -3.94 25.86
C ASP A 452 3.59 -3.29 26.01
N VAL A 453 3.58 -1.97 26.19
CA VAL A 453 4.78 -1.15 26.38
C VAL A 453 4.85 -0.70 27.83
N ASP A 454 5.77 -1.33 28.56
CA ASP A 454 6.12 -0.96 29.93
C ASP A 454 7.64 -0.77 30.04
N GLN A 455 8.17 0.12 29.20
CA GLN A 455 9.60 0.43 29.19
C GLN A 455 9.85 1.91 29.28
N ASN A 456 10.75 2.24 30.20
CA ASN A 456 11.22 3.59 30.38
C ASN A 456 12.31 3.95 29.35
N ILE A 457 12.02 4.92 28.47
CA ILE A 457 12.98 5.49 27.52
C ILE A 457 13.69 6.68 28.19
N ASN A 458 14.73 6.38 28.97
CA ASN A 458 15.50 7.37 29.73
C ASN A 458 16.73 7.93 28.97
N ALA A 459 16.55 8.32 27.71
CA ALA A 459 17.59 8.98 26.90
C ALA A 459 16.98 10.06 26.02
N SER A 460 17.79 11.05 25.62
CA SER A 460 17.36 12.03 24.61
C SER A 460 17.08 11.29 23.30
N THR A 461 15.80 11.16 22.98
CA THR A 461 15.31 10.35 21.86
C THR A 461 14.32 11.18 21.07
N THR A 462 14.43 11.16 19.75
CA THR A 462 13.49 11.87 18.85
C THR A 462 12.95 10.89 17.83
N PHE A 463 11.63 10.87 17.67
CA PHE A 463 10.96 10.09 16.65
C PHE A 463 10.09 10.99 15.77
N ASN A 464 10.37 11.02 14.47
CA ASN A 464 9.63 11.83 13.49
C ASN A 464 8.70 10.91 12.69
N GLY A 465 7.40 10.92 12.99
CA GLY A 465 6.43 10.07 12.31
C GLY A 465 5.37 9.46 13.24
N LEU A 466 4.98 8.21 12.96
CA LEU A 466 3.93 7.51 13.70
C LEU A 466 4.49 6.37 14.55
N ILE A 467 4.12 6.33 15.84
CA ILE A 467 4.30 5.15 16.69
C ILE A 467 2.93 4.53 16.91
N TYR A 468 2.73 3.31 16.42
CA TYR A 468 1.50 2.53 16.59
C TYR A 468 1.72 1.37 17.54
N ILE A 469 0.99 1.34 18.66
CA ILE A 469 1.12 0.35 19.73
C ILE A 469 -0.10 -0.58 19.71
N ARG A 470 0.14 -1.84 19.39
CA ARG A 470 -0.85 -2.94 19.35
C ARG A 470 -0.98 -3.64 20.71
N GLY A 471 -1.01 -2.84 21.75
CA GLY A 471 -1.17 -3.24 23.15
C GLY A 471 -1.43 -2.01 24.00
N ASN A 472 -1.21 -2.11 25.30
CA ASN A 472 -1.35 -1.01 26.24
C ASN A 472 -0.07 -0.19 26.37
N LEU A 473 -0.21 1.05 26.83
CA LEU A 473 0.90 1.94 27.12
C LEU A 473 0.95 2.20 28.63
N ILE A 474 1.86 1.57 29.36
CA ILE A 474 1.85 1.58 30.83
C ILE A 474 2.90 2.54 31.41
N GLY A 475 4.08 2.60 30.79
CA GLY A 475 5.27 3.24 31.37
C GLY A 475 6.08 4.10 30.41
N PHE A 476 5.43 4.88 29.55
CA PHE A 476 6.09 5.54 28.42
C PHE A 476 6.58 6.95 28.73
N GLY A 477 7.89 7.19 28.58
CA GLY A 477 8.44 8.55 28.48
C GLY A 477 9.11 9.14 29.73
N ASN A 478 9.73 8.35 30.59
CA ASN A 478 10.49 8.90 31.73
C ASN A 478 11.94 9.30 31.29
N GLY A 479 12.01 10.43 30.57
CA GLY A 479 13.21 11.05 29.98
C GLY A 479 12.83 12.06 28.88
N ASN A 480 13.80 12.77 28.29
CA ASN A 480 13.57 13.72 27.19
C ASN A 480 13.24 12.99 25.87
N PHE A 481 12.03 12.45 25.77
CA PHE A 481 11.53 11.79 24.56
C PHE A 481 10.58 12.71 23.79
N THR A 482 10.92 12.98 22.52
CA THR A 482 10.12 13.83 21.63
C THR A 482 9.59 13.02 20.45
N VAL A 483 8.29 13.12 20.19
CA VAL A 483 7.64 12.59 19.00
C VAL A 483 7.15 13.74 18.13
N ASN A 484 7.80 13.96 16.99
CA ASN A 484 7.32 14.90 15.97
C ASN A 484 6.39 14.16 15.01
N GLY A 485 5.13 14.01 15.43
CA GLY A 485 4.11 13.24 14.72
C GLY A 485 3.02 12.77 15.65
N SER A 486 2.70 11.47 15.63
CA SER A 486 1.58 10.92 16.40
C SER A 486 1.95 9.62 17.10
N VAL A 487 1.32 9.36 18.24
CA VAL A 487 1.33 8.08 18.94
C VAL A 487 -0.10 7.55 18.96
N ALA A 488 -0.29 6.31 18.54
CA ALA A 488 -1.59 5.65 18.52
C ALA A 488 -1.55 4.35 19.33
N VAL A 489 -2.50 4.19 20.26
CA VAL A 489 -2.54 3.06 21.21
C VAL A 489 -3.85 2.30 21.06
N ARG A 490 -3.77 1.05 20.61
CA ARG A 490 -4.93 0.18 20.43
C ARG A 490 -5.48 -0.37 21.75
N GLY A 491 -4.61 -0.63 22.72
CA GLY A 491 -4.96 -1.38 23.93
C GLY A 491 -5.07 -2.89 23.70
N SER A 492 -5.13 -3.63 24.81
CA SER A 492 -5.43 -5.07 24.85
C SER A 492 -6.90 -5.35 25.21
N ASN A 493 -7.27 -6.64 25.19
CA ASN A 493 -8.61 -7.11 25.56
C ASN A 493 -8.90 -6.96 27.06
N THR A 494 -7.88 -6.72 27.89
CA THR A 494 -7.99 -6.59 29.35
C THR A 494 -8.00 -5.14 29.83
N MET A 495 -8.05 -4.17 28.89
CA MET A 495 -8.11 -2.72 29.13
C MET A 495 -7.32 -2.24 30.35
N THR A 496 -6.00 -2.15 30.19
CA THR A 496 -5.18 -1.33 31.08
C THR A 496 -4.94 0.02 30.41
N THR A 497 -4.91 1.07 31.21
CA THR A 497 -4.88 2.47 30.77
C THR A 497 -3.70 2.81 29.86
N SER A 498 -3.84 3.82 29.01
CA SER A 498 -2.73 4.46 28.29
C SER A 498 -2.13 5.57 29.16
N THR A 499 -1.11 5.22 29.94
CA THR A 499 -0.41 6.14 30.82
C THR A 499 0.81 6.73 30.12
N ILE A 500 0.81 8.05 29.95
CA ILE A 500 2.02 8.80 29.57
C ILE A 500 2.70 9.34 30.83
N LEU A 501 4.01 9.11 30.94
CA LEU A 501 4.85 9.48 32.07
C LEU A 501 5.91 10.51 31.68
N GLY A 502 6.49 11.19 32.68
CA GLY A 502 7.73 11.94 32.54
C GLY A 502 7.63 13.22 31.70
N SER A 503 8.62 13.46 30.83
CA SER A 503 8.77 14.66 30.00
C SER A 503 8.55 14.38 28.50
N LEU A 504 7.63 13.46 28.18
CA LEU A 504 7.20 13.19 26.81
C LEU A 504 6.65 14.46 26.13
N ALA A 505 7.24 14.83 24.99
CA ALA A 505 6.74 15.91 24.14
C ALA A 505 6.22 15.32 22.82
N ILE A 506 4.95 15.54 22.49
CA ILE A 506 4.39 15.16 21.18
C ILE A 506 4.04 16.44 20.42
N ASN A 507 4.71 16.64 19.28
CA ASN A 507 4.49 17.74 18.36
C ASN A 507 3.82 17.20 17.09
N TYR A 508 2.50 17.22 17.06
CA TYR A 508 1.74 16.71 15.94
C TYR A 508 1.63 17.73 14.81
N ASN A 509 1.96 17.29 13.60
CA ASN A 509 1.76 18.03 12.36
C ASN A 509 1.22 17.09 11.28
N ALA A 510 -0.01 17.34 10.85
CA ALA A 510 -0.71 16.47 9.90
C ALA A 510 0.00 16.37 8.53
N VAL A 511 0.64 17.45 8.06
CA VAL A 511 1.35 17.49 6.78
C VAL A 511 2.67 16.71 6.86
N THR A 512 3.44 16.92 7.91
CA THR A 512 4.68 16.16 8.15
C THR A 512 4.36 14.67 8.30
N LEU A 513 3.33 14.33 9.07
CA LEU A 513 2.91 12.96 9.26
C LEU A 513 2.44 12.31 7.96
N ARG A 514 1.66 13.02 7.13
CA ARG A 514 1.30 12.58 5.78
C ARG A 514 2.53 12.28 4.95
N THR A 515 3.51 13.19 4.94
CA THR A 515 4.75 13.03 4.17
C THR A 515 5.48 11.77 4.60
N VAL A 516 5.64 11.56 5.92
CA VAL A 516 6.25 10.35 6.47
C VAL A 516 5.46 9.11 6.06
N LEU A 517 4.14 9.07 6.26
CA LEU A 517 3.29 7.92 5.94
C LEU A 517 3.31 7.56 4.45
N GLN A 518 3.31 8.56 3.56
CA GLN A 518 3.36 8.33 2.11
C GLN A 518 4.74 7.87 1.63
N SER A 519 5.81 8.31 2.30
CA SER A 519 7.18 7.84 2.04
C SER A 519 7.50 6.52 2.75
N ALA A 520 6.64 6.03 3.64
CA ALA A 520 6.89 4.85 4.44
C ALA A 520 6.69 3.58 3.60
N THR A 521 7.81 2.95 3.26
CA THR A 521 7.89 1.65 2.60
C THR A 521 8.01 0.54 3.65
N GLY A 522 7.15 -0.48 3.52
CA GLY A 522 7.22 -1.73 4.28
C GLY A 522 8.10 -2.77 3.58
N SER A 523 7.68 -4.05 3.62
CA SER A 523 8.36 -5.11 2.88
C SER A 523 8.28 -4.89 1.36
N LYS A 524 9.17 -5.56 0.62
CA LYS A 524 9.08 -5.61 -0.85
C LYS A 524 7.97 -6.59 -1.27
N LYS A 525 7.46 -6.44 -2.49
CA LYS A 525 6.64 -7.44 -3.19
C LYS A 525 7.17 -7.67 -4.60
N LEU A 526 6.84 -8.83 -5.15
CA LEU A 526 7.11 -9.15 -6.54
C LEU A 526 5.86 -8.84 -7.38
N ASN A 527 6.00 -8.00 -8.40
CA ASN A 527 4.96 -7.77 -9.40
C ASN A 527 5.40 -8.35 -10.74
N VAL A 528 4.45 -8.94 -11.45
CA VAL A 528 4.63 -9.37 -12.85
C VAL A 528 4.71 -8.12 -13.74
N ILE A 529 5.69 -8.06 -14.64
CA ILE A 529 5.78 -7.01 -15.67
C ILE A 529 4.95 -7.46 -16.88
N SER A 530 3.77 -6.88 -17.06
CA SER A 530 2.86 -7.21 -18.16
C SER A 530 3.56 -7.09 -19.52
N GLY A 531 3.23 -8.01 -20.44
CA GLY A 531 3.78 -8.01 -21.81
C GLY A 531 5.19 -8.56 -21.97
N THR A 532 5.79 -9.12 -20.91
CA THR A 532 7.13 -9.74 -20.97
C THR A 532 7.12 -11.26 -21.00
N TRP A 533 5.93 -11.88 -20.98
CA TRP A 533 5.75 -13.32 -21.12
C TRP A 533 6.27 -13.80 -22.47
N ARG A 534 7.09 -14.86 -22.46
CA ARG A 534 7.65 -15.45 -23.68
C ARG A 534 7.93 -16.94 -23.49
N GLN A 535 7.64 -17.73 -24.52
CA GLN A 535 8.02 -19.14 -24.61
C GLN A 535 9.38 -19.26 -25.31
N GLN A 536 10.23 -20.16 -24.81
CA GLN A 536 11.49 -20.56 -25.45
C GLN A 536 11.39 -21.94 -26.09
#